data_AF-A0A1M4T675-F1
#
_entry.id   AF-A0A1M4T675-F1
#
_cell.length_a   1.000
_cell.length_b   1.000
_cell.length_c   1.000
_cell.angle_alpha   90.00
_cell.angle_beta   90.00
_cell.angle_gamma   90.00
#
_symmetry.space_group_name_H-M   'P 1'
#
loop_
_entity.id
_entity.type
_entity.pdbx_description
1 polymer ?
#
loop_
_entity_poly.entity_id
_entity_poly.type
_entity_poly.pdbx_seq_one_letter_code
_entity_poly.pdbx_strand_id
1 'polypeptide(L)'
;MAELLFEIWECKEEGSFECSMISEQADRLRKNTNPNSVLLSTFSASSYLESGQKNYDFHEYGDYDLGPVPNQFYSEEDALEQQEYLKVRVDWK
;
A
#
# COMPACT_ATOMS: atom_id res chain seq x y z
N MET A 1 12.13 -10.26 -8.91
CA MET A 1 11.51 -9.72 -7.67
C MET A 1 10.15 -9.26 -8.10
N ALA A 2 9.12 -9.71 -7.40
CA ALA A 2 7.78 -9.41 -7.82
C ALA A 2 7.44 -7.96 -7.47
N GLU A 3 6.54 -7.36 -8.25
CA GLU A 3 6.00 -6.04 -7.95
C GLU A 3 4.60 -6.19 -7.38
N LEU A 4 4.37 -5.58 -6.22
CA LEU A 4 3.05 -5.50 -5.60
C LEU A 4 2.49 -4.10 -5.77
N LEU A 5 1.18 -4.01 -5.93
CA LEU A 5 0.43 -2.77 -5.93
C LEU A 5 0.14 -2.30 -4.51
N PHE A 6 0.30 -1.00 -4.32
CA PHE A 6 0.06 -0.26 -3.10
C PHE A 6 -0.90 0.88 -3.37
N GLU A 7 -1.59 1.30 -2.32
CA GLU A 7 -2.51 2.41 -2.34
C GLU A 7 -2.22 3.37 -1.19
N ILE A 8 -2.40 4.65 -1.47
CA ILE A 8 -2.40 5.72 -0.48
C ILE A 8 -3.84 6.23 -0.35
N TRP A 9 -4.39 6.14 0.86
CA TRP A 9 -5.73 6.57 1.21
C TRP A 9 -5.67 7.73 2.22
N GLU A 10 -6.64 8.64 2.16
CA GLU A 10 -6.77 9.76 3.09
C GLU A 10 -8.16 9.78 3.72
N CYS A 11 -8.23 9.89 5.05
CA CYS A 11 -9.43 10.21 5.79
C CYS A 11 -9.35 11.66 6.29
N LYS A 12 -9.94 12.58 5.52
CA LYS A 12 -9.86 14.04 5.82
C LYS A 12 -10.45 14.42 7.16
N GLU A 13 -11.49 13.71 7.61
CA GLU A 13 -12.18 13.99 8.87
C GLU A 13 -11.25 13.72 10.07
N GLU A 14 -10.38 12.72 9.97
CA GLU A 14 -9.45 12.33 11.03
C GLU A 14 -8.03 12.88 10.82
N GLY A 15 -7.77 13.53 9.68
CA GLY A 15 -6.44 14.00 9.31
C GLY A 15 -5.43 12.86 9.19
N SER A 16 -5.90 11.67 8.82
CA SER A 16 -5.08 10.45 8.73
C SER A 16 -4.87 10.03 7.28
N PHE A 17 -3.71 9.46 7.01
CA PHE A 17 -3.39 8.81 5.75
C PHE A 17 -2.89 7.38 6.00
N GLU A 18 -3.16 6.50 5.06
CA GLU A 18 -2.76 5.11 5.09
C GLU A 18 -2.04 4.78 3.78
N CYS A 19 -0.87 4.15 3.88
CA CYS A 19 -0.24 3.51 2.73
C CYS A 19 -0.19 2.00 2.99
N SER A 20 -0.81 1.20 2.13
CA SER A 20 -0.84 -0.26 2.30
C SER A 20 -0.82 -1.00 0.98
N MET A 21 -0.34 -2.24 1.04
CA MET A 21 -0.42 -3.19 -0.07
C MET A 21 -1.87 -3.57 -0.30
N ILE A 22 -2.30 -3.64 -1.56
CA ILE A 22 -3.65 -4.11 -1.90
C ILE A 22 -3.78 -5.57 -1.47
N SER A 23 -4.69 -5.82 -0.52
CA SER A 23 -5.01 -7.14 0.03
C SER A 23 -6.41 -7.15 0.64
N GLU A 24 -7.02 -8.33 0.78
CA GLU A 24 -8.33 -8.46 1.43
C GLU A 24 -8.31 -7.91 2.86
N GLN A 25 -7.22 -8.21 3.60
CA GLN A 25 -7.07 -7.74 4.96
C GLN A 25 -6.96 -6.21 5.04
N ALA A 26 -6.17 -5.58 4.17
CA ALA A 26 -6.03 -4.13 4.14
C ALA A 26 -7.37 -3.45 3.81
N ASP A 27 -8.08 -3.91 2.77
CA ASP A 27 -9.38 -3.37 2.41
C ASP A 27 -10.41 -3.53 3.54
N ARG A 28 -10.43 -4.70 4.19
CA ARG A 28 -11.32 -4.95 5.33
C ARG A 28 -11.00 -4.03 6.50
N LEU A 29 -9.73 -3.85 6.83
CA LEU A 29 -9.30 -2.97 7.91
C LEU A 29 -9.65 -1.51 7.61
N ARG A 30 -9.33 -1.04 6.40
CA ARG A 30 -9.65 0.32 5.96
C ARG A 30 -11.15 0.58 6.02
N LYS A 31 -12.00 -0.30 5.48
CA LYS A 31 -13.46 -0.15 5.51
C LYS A 31 -14.03 -0.11 6.94
N ASN A 32 -13.39 -0.78 7.89
CA ASN A 32 -13.83 -0.79 9.28
C ASN A 32 -13.33 0.41 10.09
N THR A 33 -12.09 0.85 9.87
CA THR A 33 -11.47 1.92 10.65
C THR A 33 -11.72 3.30 10.03
N ASN A 34 -11.63 3.41 8.71
CA ASN A 34 -11.76 4.64 7.94
C ASN A 34 -12.71 4.46 6.74
N PRO A 35 -14.02 4.23 6.96
CA PRO A 35 -14.98 3.97 5.89
C PRO A 35 -15.11 5.12 4.88
N ASN A 36 -14.82 6.35 5.31
CA ASN A 36 -14.90 7.57 4.50
C ASN A 36 -13.58 7.92 3.81
N SER A 37 -12.55 7.05 3.89
CA SER A 37 -11.28 7.34 3.24
C SER A 37 -11.41 7.36 1.71
N VAL A 38 -10.67 8.26 1.09
CA VAL A 38 -10.60 8.41 -0.37
C VAL A 38 -9.23 7.97 -0.88
N LEU A 39 -9.22 7.28 -2.02
CA LEU A 39 -7.98 6.87 -2.67
C LEU A 39 -7.30 8.11 -3.25
N LEU A 40 -6.04 8.33 -2.89
CA LEU A 40 -5.22 9.41 -3.40
C LEU A 40 -4.27 8.97 -4.51
N SER A 41 -3.66 7.79 -4.36
CA SER A 41 -2.64 7.31 -5.30
C SER A 41 -2.50 5.79 -5.28
N THR A 42 -2.05 5.24 -6.40
CA THR A 42 -1.70 3.82 -6.58
C THR A 42 -0.30 3.73 -7.16
N PHE A 43 0.53 2.82 -6.66
CA PHE A 43 1.87 2.60 -7.22
C PHE A 43 2.30 1.14 -7.08
N SER A 44 3.29 0.71 -7.86
CA SER A 44 3.95 -0.59 -7.66
C SER A 44 5.21 -0.45 -6.82
N ALA A 45 5.60 -1.49 -6.09
CA ALA A 45 6.91 -1.58 -5.44
C ALA A 45 7.39 -3.03 -5.37
N SER A 46 8.70 -3.23 -5.41
CA SER A 46 9.35 -4.54 -5.35
C SER A 46 9.95 -4.88 -3.98
N SER A 47 9.96 -3.91 -3.05
CA SER A 47 10.51 -4.07 -1.71
C SER A 47 9.94 -3.10 -0.69
N TYR A 48 10.20 -3.39 0.59
CA TYR A 48 9.81 -2.54 1.73
C TYR A 48 10.44 -1.15 1.62
N LEU A 49 11.73 -1.06 1.30
CA LEU A 49 12.42 0.21 1.09
C LEU A 49 11.74 1.03 -0.01
N GLU A 50 11.46 0.40 -1.15
CA GLU A 50 10.88 1.08 -2.29
C GLU A 50 9.45 1.54 -2.00
N SER A 51 8.63 0.71 -1.36
CA SER A 51 7.27 1.09 -0.97
C SER A 51 7.26 2.26 0.02
N GLY A 52 8.16 2.24 1.01
CA GLY A 52 8.33 3.33 1.97
C GLY A 52 8.82 4.62 1.31
N GLN A 53 9.80 4.53 0.42
CA GLN A 53 10.29 5.69 -0.33
C GLN A 53 9.21 6.30 -1.21
N LYS A 54 8.45 5.49 -1.97
CA LYS A 54 7.35 5.99 -2.81
C LYS A 54 6.26 6.68 -1.99
N ASN A 55 5.98 6.18 -0.79
CA ASN A 55 5.06 6.85 0.14
C ASN A 55 5.64 8.18 0.66
N TYR A 56 6.93 8.23 0.99
CA TYR A 56 7.61 9.46 1.43
C TYR A 56 7.68 10.51 0.32
N ASP A 57 7.96 10.09 -0.92
CA ASP A 57 7.97 10.95 -2.10
C ASP A 57 6.59 11.56 -2.33
N PHE A 58 5.51 10.77 -2.18
CA PHE A 58 4.14 11.26 -2.31
C PHE A 58 3.80 12.35 -1.27
N HIS A 59 4.33 12.23 -0.05
CA HIS A 59 4.08 13.18 1.03
C HIS A 59 5.17 14.26 1.20
N GLU A 60 6.19 14.26 0.33
CA GLU A 60 7.36 15.15 0.41
C GLU A 60 8.12 15.07 1.75
N TYR A 61 8.18 13.88 2.36
CA TYR A 61 8.87 13.65 3.65
C TYR A 61 10.39 13.50 3.54
N GLY A 62 10.93 13.46 2.31
CA GLY A 62 12.36 13.27 2.05
C GLY A 62 12.73 11.79 1.94
N ASP A 63 13.94 11.43 2.36
CA ASP A 63 14.45 10.07 2.24
C ASP A 63 13.84 9.16 3.32
N TYR A 64 13.32 8.00 2.90
CA TYR A 64 12.83 6.97 3.79
C TYR A 64 13.98 6.15 4.35
N ASP A 65 14.13 6.13 5.68
CA ASP A 65 15.13 5.34 6.38
C ASP A 65 14.49 4.08 6.98
N LEU A 66 14.91 2.91 6.48
CA LEU A 66 14.55 1.60 7.03
C LEU A 66 15.22 1.32 8.39
N GLY A 67 16.19 2.13 8.79
CA GLY A 67 17.01 1.91 9.97
C GLY A 67 17.91 0.67 9.80
N PRO A 68 18.22 -0.07 10.89
CA PRO A 68 19.16 -1.19 10.86
C PRO A 68 18.61 -2.48 10.23
N VAL A 69 17.39 -2.45 9.68
CA VAL A 69 16.70 -3.63 9.15
C VAL A 69 17.08 -3.83 7.67
N PRO A 70 17.43 -5.06 7.23
CA PRO A 70 17.68 -5.31 5.83
C PRO A 70 16.41 -5.09 4.99
N ASN A 71 16.58 -4.57 3.78
CA ASN A 71 15.46 -4.43 2.85
C ASN A 71 14.86 -5.81 2.54
N GLN A 72 13.53 -5.92 2.69
CA GLN A 72 12.78 -7.11 2.35
C GLN A 72 12.15 -6.95 0.97
N PHE A 73 12.38 -7.92 0.09
CA PHE A 73 11.82 -7.93 -1.25
C PHE A 73 10.58 -8.81 -1.29
N TYR A 74 9.61 -8.40 -2.10
CA TYR A 74 8.38 -9.17 -2.28
C TYR A 74 8.64 -10.42 -3.12
N SER A 75 8.02 -11.51 -2.69
CA SER A 75 8.09 -12.80 -3.34
C SER A 75 7.06 -12.93 -4.46
N GLU A 76 7.26 -13.90 -5.34
CA GLU A 76 6.25 -14.26 -6.36
C GLU A 76 4.96 -14.81 -5.72
N GLU A 77 5.05 -15.37 -4.49
CA GLU A 77 3.89 -15.85 -3.73
C GLU A 77 3.01 -14.66 -3.29
N ASP A 78 3.62 -13.58 -2.80
CA ASP A 78 2.90 -12.35 -2.43
C ASP A 78 2.17 -11.76 -3.66
N ALA A 79 2.82 -11.78 -4.83
CA ALA A 79 2.24 -11.26 -6.06
C ALA A 79 1.10 -12.14 -6.57
N LEU A 80 1.23 -13.47 -6.45
CA LEU A 80 0.15 -14.39 -6.78
C LEU A 80 -1.06 -14.15 -5.87
N GLU A 81 -0.86 -14.02 -4.56
CA GLU A 81 -1.94 -13.75 -3.60
C GLU A 81 -2.67 -12.44 -3.94
N GLN A 82 -1.92 -11.37 -4.19
CA GLN A 82 -2.50 -10.09 -4.58
C GLN A 82 -3.25 -10.20 -5.93
N GLN A 83 -2.71 -10.91 -6.92
CA GLN A 83 -3.38 -11.12 -8.20
C GLN A 83 -4.69 -11.88 -8.05
N GLU A 84 -4.75 -12.92 -7.21
CA GLU A 84 -6.01 -13.63 -6.95
C GLU A 84 -7.03 -12.73 -6.27
N TYR A 85 -6.60 -11.90 -5.31
CA TYR A 85 -7.49 -10.94 -4.66
C TYR A 85 -8.04 -9.89 -5.64
N LEU A 86 -7.18 -9.34 -6.52
CA LEU A 86 -7.58 -8.35 -7.51
C LEU A 86 -8.67 -8.85 -8.48
N LYS A 87 -8.74 -10.16 -8.75
CA LYS A 87 -9.80 -10.74 -9.60
C LYS A 87 -11.19 -10.65 -8.98
N VAL A 88 -11.29 -10.61 -7.66
CA VAL A 88 -12.55 -10.58 -6.91
C VAL A 88 -12.83 -9.22 -6.26
N ARG A 89 -11.86 -8.31 -6.27
CA ARG A 89 -11.99 -6.96 -5.71
C ARG A 89 -12.97 -6.14 -6.55
N VAL A 90 -14.09 -5.78 -5.94
CA VAL A 90 -15.22 -5.10 -6.61
C VAL A 90 -14.95 -3.59 -6.83
N ASP A 91 -14.01 -3.01 -6.10
CA ASP A 91 -13.74 -1.56 -6.06
C ASP A 91 -12.78 -1.06 -7.17
N TRP A 92 -12.49 -1.87 -8.19
CA TRP A 92 -11.49 -1.56 -9.22
C TRP A 92 -12.05 -0.89 -10.50
N LYS A 93 -13.30 -0.42 -10.48
CA LYS A 93 -13.96 0.21 -11.65
C LYS A 93 -14.18 1.71 -11.48
#